data_AF-A0AAU4CEA1-F1
#
_entry.id   AF-A0AAU4CEA1-F1
#
_cell.length_a   1.000
_cell.length_b   1.000
_cell.length_c   1.000
_cell.angle_alpha   90.00
_cell.angle_beta   90.00
_cell.angle_gamma   90.00
#
_symmetry.space_group_name_H-M   'P 1'
#
loop_
_entity.id
_entity.type
_entity.pdbx_description
1 polymer ?
#
loop_
_entity_poly.entity_id
_entity_poly.type
_entity_poly.pdbx_seq_one_letter_code
_entity_poly.pdbx_strand_id
1 'polypeptide(L)' 'MSPEPRSREELVALLRDLHKEFRARGHEWENSTLDDFLEALAAWVHDSPGAYKNAGEQIPPDGDWTFMARALRAATLYE' A
#
# COMPACT_ATOMS: atom_id res chain seq x y z
N MET A 1 -3.53 12.56 7.86
CA MET A 1 -3.18 11.13 7.97
C MET A 1 -4.49 10.39 8.20
N SER A 2 -4.98 9.66 7.19
CA SER A 2 -6.14 8.77 7.41
C SER A 2 -5.73 7.69 8.41
N PRO A 3 -6.63 7.24 9.30
CA PRO A 3 -6.30 6.20 10.27
C PRO A 3 -5.83 4.93 9.55
N GLU A 4 -4.88 4.21 10.15
CA GLU A 4 -4.46 2.90 9.67
C GLU A 4 -5.67 1.95 9.61
N PRO A 5 -5.91 1.25 8.49
CA PRO A 5 -7.04 0.35 8.37
C PRO A 5 -6.88 -0.84 9.33
N ARG A 6 -7.91 -1.11 10.14
CA ARG A 6 -7.95 -2.20 11.13
C ARG A 6 -8.89 -3.34 10.75
N SER A 7 -9.55 -3.24 9.59
CA SER A 7 -10.44 -4.26 9.04
C SER A 7 -10.30 -4.34 7.51
N ARG A 8 -10.80 -5.43 6.92
CA ARG A 8 -10.82 -5.61 5.46
C ARG A 8 -11.65 -4.51 4.78
N GLU A 9 -12.78 -4.14 5.38
CA GLU A 9 -13.68 -3.11 4.88
C GLU A 9 -13.00 -1.72 4.92
N GLU A 10 -12.23 -1.42 5.97
CA GLU A 10 -11.42 -0.21 6.06
C GLU A 10 -10.28 -0.21 5.02
N LEU A 11 -9.63 -1.35 4.78
CA LEU A 11 -8.63 -1.48 3.71
C LEU A 11 -9.24 -1.25 2.32
N VAL A 12 -10.43 -1.80 2.05
CA VAL A 12 -11.15 -1.57 0.79
C VAL A 12 -11.53 -0.10 0.63
N ALA A 13 -11.95 0.57 1.71
CA ALA A 13 -12.24 2.01 1.69
C ALA A 13 -10.98 2.83 1.34
N LEU A 14 -9.85 2.53 2.00
CA LEU A 14 -8.56 3.17 1.72
C LEU A 14 -8.16 3.00 0.25
N LEU A 15 -8.23 1.78 -0.29
CA LEU A 15 -7.88 1.50 -1.69
C LEU A 15 -8.78 2.26 -2.68
N ARG A 16 -10.07 2.36 -2.39
CA ARG A 16 -11.02 3.14 -3.22
C ARG A 16 -10.72 4.63 -3.18
N ASP A 17 -10.34 5.15 -2.02
CA ASP A 17 -10.02 6.56 -1.88
C ASP A 17 -8.68 6.90 -2.55
N LEU A 18 -7.66 6.04 -2.45
CA LEU A 18 -6.42 6.16 -3.23
C LEU A 18 -6.70 6.14 -4.73
N HIS A 19 -7.57 5.24 -5.21
CA HIS A 19 -7.94 5.20 -6.62
C HIS A 19 -8.67 6.47 -7.07
N LYS A 20 -9.63 6.98 -6.28
CA LYS A 20 -10.29 8.27 -6.59
C LYS A 20 -9.30 9.43 -6.62
N GLU A 21 -8.37 9.45 -5.68
CA GLU A 21 -7.32 10.45 -5.62
C GLU A 21 -6.42 10.39 -6.85
N PHE A 22 -5.94 9.20 -7.22
CA PHE A 22 -5.15 8.98 -8.42
C PHE A 22 -5.90 9.41 -9.69
N ARG A 23 -7.21 9.14 -9.78
CA ARG A 23 -8.05 9.61 -10.90
C ARG A 23 -8.17 11.13 -10.97
N ALA A 24 -8.18 11.81 -9.82
CA ALA A 24 -8.35 13.27 -9.76
C ALA A 24 -7.03 14.02 -9.97
N ARG A 25 -5.94 13.53 -9.37
CA ARG A 25 -4.65 14.23 -9.27
C ARG A 25 -3.43 13.32 -9.39
N GLY A 26 -3.57 12.13 -9.99
CA GLY A 26 -2.47 11.17 -10.15
C GLY A 26 -1.31 11.70 -10.99
N HIS A 27 -1.55 12.71 -11.84
CA HIS A 27 -0.48 13.41 -12.58
C HIS A 27 0.45 14.22 -11.67
N GLU A 28 0.06 14.49 -10.42
CA GLU A 28 0.90 15.14 -9.40
C GLU A 28 1.70 14.12 -8.57
N TRP A 29 1.41 12.82 -8.71
CA TRP A 29 2.13 11.79 -7.96
C TRP A 29 3.50 11.56 -8.58
N GLU A 30 4.52 11.45 -7.72
CA GLU A 30 5.88 11.08 -8.15
C GLU A 30 5.90 9.70 -8.82
N ASN A 31 5.12 8.75 -8.29
CA ASN A 31 4.98 7.38 -8.81
C ASN A 31 3.60 7.22 -9.48
N SER A 32 3.43 7.86 -10.63
CA SER A 32 2.12 7.96 -11.31
C SER A 32 1.84 6.86 -12.33
N THR A 33 2.83 6.04 -12.69
CA THR A 33 2.63 4.84 -13.52
C THR A 33 2.54 3.58 -12.65
N LEU A 34 1.97 2.50 -13.19
CA LEU A 34 1.93 1.22 -12.49
C LEU A 34 3.35 0.69 -12.23
N ASP A 35 4.29 0.93 -13.14
CA ASP A 35 5.70 0.51 -13.02
C ASP A 35 6.36 1.23 -11.83
N ASP A 36 6.33 2.57 -11.83
CA ASP A 36 6.92 3.38 -10.75
C ASP A 36 6.25 3.10 -9.40
N PHE A 37 4.92 2.91 -9.39
CA PHE A 37 4.17 2.63 -8.16
C PHE A 37 4.57 1.28 -7.54
N LEU A 38 4.72 0.23 -8.36
CA LEU A 38 5.13 -1.09 -7.88
C LEU A 38 6.58 -1.09 -7.39
N GLU A 39 7.49 -0.39 -8.07
CA GLU A 39 8.88 -0.24 -7.64
C GLU A 39 8.97 0.54 -6.31
N ALA A 40 8.27 1.67 -6.20
CA ALA A 40 8.22 2.44 -4.97
C ALA A 40 7.60 1.66 -3.79
N LEU A 41 6.55 0.86 -4.05
CA LEU A 41 5.95 -0.01 -3.04
C LEU A 41 6.94 -1.09 -2.58
N ALA A 42 7.68 -1.72 -3.50
CA ALA A 42 8.69 -2.72 -3.17
C ALA A 42 9.84 -2.13 -2.34
N ALA A 43 10.35 -0.97 -2.74
CA ALA A 43 11.37 -0.23 -2.00
C ALA A 43 10.89 0.12 -0.58
N TRP A 44 9.67 0.64 -0.44
CA TRP A 44 9.11 0.95 0.88
C TRP A 44 8.94 -0.28 1.76
N VAL A 45 8.43 -1.40 1.24
CA VAL A 45 8.29 -2.64 2.03
C VAL A 45 9.66 -3.13 2.51
N HIS A 46 10.69 -3.07 1.65
CA HIS A 46 12.05 -3.43 2.00
C HIS A 46 12.63 -2.56 3.13
N ASP A 47 12.42 -1.24 3.05
CA ASP A 47 12.99 -0.26 3.99
C ASP A 47 12.13 -0.03 5.24
N SER A 48 10.86 -0.47 5.23
CA SER A 48 9.91 -0.26 6.32
C SER A 48 10.43 -0.68 7.70
N PRO A 49 11.24 -1.75 7.89
CA PRO A 49 11.81 -2.05 9.21
C PRO A 49 12.64 -0.92 9.80
N GLY A 50 13.37 -0.19 8.95
CA GLY A 50 14.11 0.99 9.36
C GLY A 50 13.19 2.14 9.77
N ALA A 51 12.13 2.38 9.00
CA ALA A 51 11.16 3.45 9.28
C ALA A 51 10.41 3.22 10.61
N TYR A 52 9.90 2.00 10.83
CA TYR A 52 9.21 1.62 12.08
C TYR A 52 10.15 1.72 13.28
N LYS A 53 11.37 1.21 13.15
CA LYS A 53 12.40 1.34 14.19
C LYS A 53 12.68 2.80 14.56
N ASN A 54 12.77 3.68 13.56
CA ASN A 54 13.02 5.11 13.79
C ASN A 54 11.81 5.82 14.44
N ALA A 55 10.59 5.34 14.19
CA ALA A 55 9.37 5.82 14.84
C ALA A 55 9.14 5.25 16.25
N GLY A 56 9.97 4.29 16.70
CA GLY A 56 9.74 3.57 17.95
C GLY A 56 8.59 2.56 17.87
N GLU A 57 8.16 2.24 16.65
CA GLU A 57 7.07 1.30 16.36
C GLU A 57 7.65 -0.06 15.99
N GLN A 58 6.90 -1.13 16.26
CA GLN A 58 7.25 -2.48 15.79
C GLN A 58 6.46 -2.76 14.52
N ILE A 59 7.11 -3.32 13.50
CA ILE A 59 6.38 -3.91 12.37
C ILE A 59 5.42 -4.94 12.95
N PRO A 60 4.14 -4.96 12.50
CA PRO A 60 3.22 -6.01 12.88
C PRO A 60 3.86 -7.38 12.61
N PRO A 61 4.15 -8.20 13.66
CA PRO A 61 4.80 -9.50 13.48
C PRO A 61 3.93 -10.45 12.63
N ASP A 62 2.62 -10.18 12.60
CA ASP A 62 1.59 -10.92 11.88
C ASP A 62 1.13 -10.22 10.59
N GLY A 63 1.92 -9.31 10.03
CA GLY A 63 1.62 -8.75 8.71
C GLY A 63 1.37 -9.89 7.72
N ASP A 64 0.13 -10.03 7.22
CA ASP A 64 -0.22 -11.15 6.36
C ASP A 64 0.34 -10.91 4.95
N TRP A 65 1.66 -11.03 4.82
CA TRP A 65 2.42 -10.91 3.57
C TRP A 65 1.88 -11.86 2.51
N THR A 66 1.36 -13.01 2.94
CA THR A 66 0.74 -14.00 2.06
C THR A 66 -0.57 -13.48 1.49
N PHE A 67 -1.43 -12.86 2.30
CA PHE A 67 -2.64 -12.18 1.82
C PHE A 67 -2.30 -11.03 0.89
N MET A 68 -1.34 -10.17 1.24
CA MET A 68 -0.93 -9.06 0.38
C MET A 68 -0.42 -9.54 -0.98
N ALA A 69 0.45 -10.55 -1.00
CA ALA A 69 0.96 -11.13 -2.24
C ALA A 69 -0.16 -11.76 -3.09
N ARG A 70 -1.12 -12.46 -2.46
CA ARG A 70 -2.29 -13.01 -3.14
C ARG A 70 -3.20 -11.93 -3.71
N ALA A 71 -3.44 -10.85 -2.98
CA ALA A 71 -4.26 -9.73 -3.42
C ALA A 71 -3.62 -8.99 -4.60
N LEU A 72 -2.32 -8.65 -4.50
CA LEU A 72 -1.58 -8.03 -5.60
C LEU A 72 -1.58 -8.92 -6.85
N ARG A 73 -1.36 -10.23 -6.69
CA ARG A 73 -1.41 -11.17 -7.81
C ARG A 73 -2.82 -11.28 -8.39
N ALA A 74 -3.85 -11.32 -7.56
CA ALA A 74 -5.24 -11.34 -8.02
C ALA A 74 -5.57 -10.09 -8.84
N ALA A 75 -5.13 -8.90 -8.41
CA ALA A 75 -5.35 -7.64 -9.14
C ALA A 75 -4.69 -7.59 -10.53
N THR A 76 -3.64 -8.39 -10.78
CA THR A 76 -3.06 -8.53 -12.13
C THR A 76 -3.87 -9.42 -13.07
N LEU A 77 -4.85 -10.17 -12.54
CA LEU A 77 -5.61 -11.20 -13.26
C LEU A 77 -7.13 -10.95 -13.25
N TYR A 78 -7.65 -10.30 -12.21
CA TYR A 78 -9.08 -10.09 -11.93
C TYR A 78 -9.33 -8.70 -11.30
N GLU A 79 -10.57 -8.19 -11.45
CA GLU A 79 -11.04 -6.89 -10.89
C GLU A 79 -11.38 -6.95 -9.39
#